data_AF-A0A0E0JX82-F1
#
_entry.id   AF-A0A0E0JX82-F1
#
_cell.length_a   1.000
_cell.length_b   1.000
_cell.length_c   1.000
_cell.angle_alpha   90.00
_cell.angle_beta   90.00
_cell.angle_gamma   90.00
#
_symmetry.space_group_name_H-M   'P 1'
#
loop_
_entity.id
_entity.type
_entity.pdbx_description
1 polymer ?
#
loop_
_entity_poly.entity_id
_entity_poly.type
_entity_poly.pdbx_seq_one_letter_code
_entity_poly.pdbx_strand_id
1 'polypeptide(L)'
;MVGGGGNGGGCDGDGGHSRRPRAIFMAFGTRGDVFPIAALAAAFAQDQRQYSVVFITHSAHQTVMFDICLCQAHLFLLPNSSRASHRKKIIQVEHRKECLSAVEDVFGNDMSTHGDFIVINFFALEGWHLAELFQVKCIIAAPYFVPYSAPASFERQFKQSLPLLYKYFQEAPLNMVCWTDITHWMWALFMESWGSWRNDSLNLSPIPFTDIGRSALIMGFLRNPKAFLMVLKDVIEKTDYRFILFSSGYQPLDSAIQSVASSVAESSVCQASALHCDIAIHHAGSGSTAAALFAGVAQIACPFLLDQFYWAERLHWLGVAPEPLRRQHLIPDTDNASSIKNAADMLIGTIKSALSSEIKAQAIRIANKLSSEDGIGEALRILKERVLPQSES
;
A
#
# COMPACT_ATOMS: atom_id res chain seq x y z
N MET A 1 19.30 75.26 -12.92
CA MET A 1 18.24 74.67 -12.08
C MET A 1 17.28 73.94 -12.98
N VAL A 2 16.87 72.71 -12.61
CA VAL A 2 15.87 71.86 -13.31
C VAL A 2 16.27 71.43 -14.74
N GLY A 3 16.09 70.19 -15.20
CA GLY A 3 15.67 68.96 -14.51
C GLY A 3 15.04 67.95 -15.49
N GLY A 4 15.32 66.65 -15.32
CA GLY A 4 14.82 65.56 -16.17
C GLY A 4 15.76 65.19 -17.32
N GLY A 5 16.00 63.92 -17.65
CA GLY A 5 15.41 62.68 -17.14
C GLY A 5 15.37 61.67 -18.29
N GLY A 6 16.32 60.74 -18.33
CA GLY A 6 16.52 59.88 -19.50
C GLY A 6 15.55 58.71 -19.58
N ASN A 7 15.53 58.04 -20.73
CA ASN A 7 15.01 56.69 -20.84
C ASN A 7 15.81 55.91 -21.89
N GLY A 8 16.66 54.99 -21.45
CA GLY A 8 17.38 54.05 -22.31
C GLY A 8 16.58 52.76 -22.40
N GLY A 9 16.15 52.38 -23.61
CA GLY A 9 15.41 51.14 -23.82
C GLY A 9 16.32 49.93 -23.69
N GLY A 10 16.33 49.29 -22.51
CA GLY A 10 16.81 47.92 -22.35
C GLY A 10 15.76 46.95 -22.85
N CYS A 11 16.08 46.18 -23.89
CA CYS A 11 15.26 45.05 -24.31
C CYS A 11 15.59 43.85 -23.42
N ASP A 12 14.94 43.77 -22.26
CA ASP A 12 14.96 42.55 -21.45
C ASP A 12 14.20 41.44 -22.19
N GLY A 13 14.94 40.41 -22.59
CA GLY A 13 14.36 39.21 -23.16
C GLY A 13 13.67 38.39 -22.07
N ASP A 14 12.34 38.32 -22.12
CA ASP A 14 11.53 37.45 -21.25
C ASP A 14 11.80 35.98 -21.57
N GLY A 15 12.87 35.45 -20.97
CA GLY A 15 13.23 34.04 -20.97
C GLY A 15 12.33 33.24 -20.03
N GLY A 16 11.02 33.24 -20.30
CA GLY A 16 9.99 32.60 -19.49
C GLY A 16 10.33 31.15 -19.14
N HIS A 17 10.83 30.94 -17.93
CA HIS A 17 11.13 29.61 -17.40
C HIS A 17 9.81 28.91 -17.09
N SER A 18 9.30 28.16 -18.06
CA SER A 18 8.17 27.24 -17.85
C SER A 18 8.46 26.36 -16.65
N ARG A 19 7.59 26.44 -15.63
CA ARG A 19 7.78 25.72 -14.37
C ARG A 19 7.71 24.21 -14.64
N ARG A 20 8.64 23.47 -14.01
CA ARG A 20 8.60 22.00 -14.04
C ARG A 20 7.26 21.47 -13.49
N PRO A 21 6.55 20.59 -14.21
CA PRO A 21 5.37 19.93 -13.68
C PRO A 21 5.74 19.03 -12.49
N ARG A 22 4.79 18.74 -11.62
CA ARG A 22 4.99 18.11 -10.31
C ARG A 22 4.19 16.82 -10.20
N ALA A 23 4.86 15.76 -9.79
CA ALA A 23 4.25 14.44 -9.60
C ALA A 23 4.41 14.02 -8.13
N ILE A 24 3.30 13.96 -7.40
CA ILE A 24 3.29 13.45 -6.03
C ILE A 24 2.90 11.98 -6.05
N PHE A 25 3.64 11.13 -5.34
CA PHE A 25 3.33 9.73 -5.13
C PHE A 25 3.13 9.50 -3.63
N MET A 26 1.91 9.22 -3.20
CA MET A 26 1.57 9.00 -1.79
C MET A 26 1.27 7.51 -1.54
N ALA A 27 1.97 6.90 -0.59
CA ALA A 27 1.71 5.51 -0.24
C ALA A 27 1.91 5.26 1.26
N PHE A 28 0.88 4.70 1.88
CA PHE A 28 0.92 4.25 3.28
C PHE A 28 0.59 2.75 3.37
N GLY A 29 0.59 2.18 4.57
CA GLY A 29 0.40 0.75 4.81
C GLY A 29 1.71 0.01 5.10
N THR A 30 1.75 -1.27 4.76
CA THR A 30 2.90 -2.15 4.92
C THR A 30 3.94 -1.94 3.81
N ARG A 31 5.10 -2.62 3.91
CA ARG A 31 6.12 -2.57 2.86
C ARG A 31 5.60 -3.05 1.49
N GLY A 32 4.69 -4.02 1.46
CA GLY A 32 4.07 -4.50 0.22
C GLY A 32 3.17 -3.46 -0.45
N ASP A 33 2.61 -2.53 0.32
CA ASP A 33 1.72 -1.47 -0.17
C ASP A 33 2.51 -0.23 -0.63
N VAL A 34 3.70 -0.01 -0.04
CA VAL A 34 4.50 1.21 -0.21
C VAL A 34 5.64 1.03 -1.20
N PHE A 35 6.40 -0.07 -1.13
CA PHE A 35 7.64 -0.24 -1.90
C PHE A 35 7.39 -0.31 -3.42
N PRO A 36 6.32 -0.96 -3.94
CA PRO A 36 6.04 -0.94 -5.38
C PRO A 36 5.71 0.47 -5.90
N ILE A 37 5.03 1.30 -5.11
CA ILE A 37 4.70 2.68 -5.50
C ILE A 37 5.96 3.55 -5.46
N ALA A 38 6.87 3.31 -4.50
CA ALA A 38 8.16 3.96 -4.45
C ALA A 38 9.03 3.60 -5.68
N ALA A 39 9.06 2.33 -6.07
CA ALA A 39 9.76 1.88 -7.27
C ALA A 39 9.19 2.52 -8.55
N LEU A 40 7.86 2.63 -8.65
CA LEU A 40 7.19 3.35 -9.74
C LEU A 40 7.53 4.86 -9.75
N ALA A 41 7.55 5.51 -8.58
CA ALA A 41 7.94 6.91 -8.44
C ALA A 41 9.40 7.16 -8.84
N ALA A 42 10.30 6.29 -8.41
CA ALA A 42 11.72 6.30 -8.77
C ALA A 42 11.92 6.12 -10.29
N ALA A 43 11.25 5.14 -10.90
CA ALA A 43 11.30 4.91 -12.35
C ALA A 43 10.74 6.10 -13.15
N PHE A 44 9.62 6.68 -12.70
CA PHE A 44 9.05 7.90 -13.30
C PHE A 44 10.02 9.08 -13.21
N ALA A 45 10.71 9.29 -12.09
CA ALA A 45 11.68 10.38 -11.92
C ALA A 45 12.91 10.24 -12.83
N GLN A 46 13.42 9.02 -13.03
CA GLN A 46 14.54 8.77 -13.95
C GLN A 46 14.17 9.02 -15.42
N ASP A 47 12.97 8.61 -15.82
CA ASP A 47 12.44 8.64 -17.19
C ASP A 47 11.91 10.03 -17.58
N GLN A 48 11.22 10.72 -16.67
CA GLN A 48 10.58 12.03 -16.89
C GLN A 48 11.31 13.15 -16.13
N ARG A 49 12.59 13.37 -16.44
CA ARG A 49 13.49 14.32 -15.74
C ARG A 49 13.04 15.79 -15.73
N GLN A 50 12.08 16.16 -16.57
CA GLN A 50 11.44 17.48 -16.55
C GLN A 50 10.46 17.65 -15.37
N TYR A 51 10.01 16.57 -14.75
CA TYR A 51 9.16 16.60 -13.56
C TYR A 51 9.93 16.85 -12.27
N SER A 52 9.28 17.51 -11.32
CA SER A 52 9.63 17.47 -9.90
C SER A 52 8.83 16.33 -9.25
N VAL A 53 9.52 15.23 -8.90
CA VAL A 53 8.88 14.04 -8.33
C VAL A 53 9.05 14.00 -6.81
N VAL A 54 7.95 13.74 -6.10
CA VAL A 54 7.92 13.72 -4.63
C VAL A 54 7.22 12.45 -4.15
N PHE A 55 7.87 11.68 -3.28
CA PHE A 55 7.28 10.52 -2.61
C PHE A 55 6.93 10.86 -1.15
N ILE A 56 5.69 10.58 -0.73
CA ILE A 56 5.18 10.84 0.62
C ILE A 56 4.81 9.50 1.28
N THR A 57 5.43 9.20 2.41
CA THR A 57 5.12 7.99 3.20
C THR A 57 5.41 8.20 4.70
N HIS A 58 5.18 7.20 5.55
CA HIS A 58 5.56 7.26 6.96
C HIS A 58 7.05 6.96 7.18
N SER A 59 7.63 7.58 8.21
CA SER A 59 9.01 7.37 8.69
C SER A 59 9.39 5.91 8.97
N ALA A 60 8.41 5.02 9.20
CA ALA A 60 8.62 3.57 9.28
C ALA A 60 9.27 2.97 8.01
N HIS A 61 9.10 3.62 6.86
CA HIS A 61 9.61 3.19 5.55
C HIS A 61 10.85 3.97 5.10
N GLN A 62 11.58 4.62 6.01
CA GLN A 62 12.81 5.39 5.71
C GLN A 62 13.87 4.65 4.88
N THR A 63 13.86 3.32 4.83
CA THR A 63 14.77 2.52 3.99
C THR A 63 14.60 2.80 2.49
N VAL A 64 13.41 3.25 2.08
CA VAL A 64 13.06 3.65 0.70
C VAL A 64 13.82 4.91 0.24
N MET A 65 14.40 5.67 1.19
CA MET A 65 15.13 6.91 0.91
C MET A 65 16.30 6.72 -0.06
N PHE A 66 17.03 5.60 0.04
CA PHE A 66 18.15 5.34 -0.87
C PHE A 66 17.67 5.25 -2.33
N ASP A 67 16.63 4.46 -2.59
CA ASP A 67 16.08 4.26 -3.93
C ASP A 67 15.51 5.58 -4.50
N ILE A 68 14.74 6.33 -3.70
CA ILE A 68 14.10 7.59 -4.12
C ILE A 68 15.15 8.69 -4.39
N CYS A 69 16.09 8.92 -3.49
CA CYS A 69 17.05 10.02 -3.61
C CYS A 69 18.11 9.76 -4.72
N LEU A 70 18.48 8.50 -4.97
CA LEU A 70 19.33 8.15 -6.12
C LEU A 70 18.65 8.47 -7.46
N CYS A 71 17.32 8.54 -7.51
CA CYS A 71 16.52 8.79 -8.70
C CYS A 71 16.15 10.26 -8.91
N GLN A 72 16.76 11.20 -8.18
CA GLN A 72 16.44 12.64 -8.20
C GLN A 72 15.01 12.99 -7.75
N ALA A 73 14.34 12.08 -7.03
CA ALA A 73 13.04 12.34 -6.40
C ALA A 73 13.23 12.77 -4.93
N HIS A 74 12.31 13.60 -4.44
CA HIS A 74 12.28 14.07 -3.05
C HIS A 74 11.44 13.12 -2.18
N LEU A 75 11.85 12.91 -0.93
CA LEU A 75 11.13 12.09 0.05
C LEU A 75 10.62 12.94 1.21
N PHE A 76 9.32 12.88 1.47
CA PHE A 76 8.70 13.38 2.71
C PHE A 76 8.31 12.20 3.61
N LEU A 77 8.82 12.22 4.85
CA LEU A 77 8.54 11.20 5.87
C LEU A 77 7.65 11.76 6.97
N LEU A 78 6.41 11.28 7.02
CA LEU A 78 5.46 11.65 8.07
C LEU A 78 5.75 10.86 9.37
N PRO A 79 5.53 11.45 10.56
CA PRO A 79 5.57 10.74 11.84
C PRO A 79 4.75 9.43 11.84
N ASN A 80 5.23 8.41 12.56
CA ASN A 80 4.50 7.15 12.74
C ASN A 80 3.72 7.18 14.06
N SER A 81 2.44 7.51 14.00
CA SER A 81 1.57 7.84 15.13
C SER A 81 0.86 6.60 15.73
N SER A 82 1.62 5.54 16.03
CA SER A 82 1.08 4.25 16.50
C SER A 82 0.84 4.14 18.02
N ARG A 83 -0.18 4.82 18.60
CA ARG A 83 -0.54 4.65 20.05
C ARG A 83 -2.05 4.69 20.38
N ALA A 84 -2.58 3.53 20.80
CA ALA A 84 -3.81 3.27 21.58
C ALA A 84 -5.19 3.71 21.03
N SER A 85 -6.22 2.87 21.25
CA SER A 85 -7.53 2.93 20.56
C SER A 85 -8.32 4.23 20.73
N HIS A 86 -8.17 4.92 21.87
CA HIS A 86 -8.90 6.16 22.16
C HIS A 86 -8.28 7.40 21.49
N ARG A 87 -7.04 7.31 20.97
CA ARG A 87 -6.40 8.40 20.21
C ARG A 87 -6.62 8.32 18.70
N LYS A 88 -7.27 7.27 18.16
CA LYS A 88 -7.40 7.06 16.70
C LYS A 88 -7.90 8.30 15.94
N LYS A 89 -8.88 9.03 16.49
CA LYS A 89 -9.42 10.25 15.86
C LYS A 89 -8.42 11.42 15.89
N ILE A 90 -7.63 11.57 16.95
CA ILE A 90 -6.58 12.59 17.07
C ILE A 90 -5.45 12.27 16.06
N ILE A 91 -4.99 11.02 16.07
CA ILE A 91 -3.99 10.49 15.13
C ILE A 91 -4.41 10.73 13.67
N GLN A 92 -5.67 10.46 13.32
CA GLN A 92 -6.16 10.69 11.96
C GLN A 92 -6.25 12.19 11.61
N VAL A 93 -6.52 13.08 12.57
CA VAL A 93 -6.50 14.54 12.35
C VAL A 93 -5.06 15.06 12.21
N GLU A 94 -4.12 14.57 13.02
CA GLU A 94 -2.70 14.90 12.91
C GLU A 94 -2.13 14.44 11.56
N HIS A 95 -2.33 13.17 11.20
CA HIS A 95 -1.92 12.61 9.92
C HIS A 95 -2.48 13.38 8.71
N ARG A 96 -3.75 13.76 8.75
CA ARG A 96 -4.38 14.57 7.68
C ARG A 96 -3.79 15.97 7.54
N LYS A 97 -3.34 16.59 8.64
CA LYS A 97 -2.61 17.87 8.61
C LYS A 97 -1.20 17.69 8.05
N GLU A 98 -0.52 16.61 8.42
CA GLU A 98 0.80 16.25 7.90
C GLU A 98 0.75 16.00 6.38
N CYS A 99 -0.25 15.25 5.90
CA CYS A 99 -0.50 15.04 4.48
C CYS A 99 -0.81 16.34 3.72
N LEU A 100 -1.65 17.23 4.30
CA LEU A 100 -1.95 18.53 3.70
C LEU A 100 -0.67 19.38 3.59
N SER A 101 0.06 19.56 4.69
CA SER A 101 1.30 20.35 4.72
C SER A 101 2.34 19.83 3.73
N ALA A 102 2.53 18.50 3.63
CA ALA A 102 3.49 17.91 2.71
C ALA A 102 3.08 18.07 1.22
N VAL A 103 1.79 18.25 0.93
CA VAL A 103 1.30 18.54 -0.44
C VAL A 103 1.31 20.05 -0.72
N GLU A 104 1.01 20.89 0.28
CA GLU A 104 1.19 22.35 0.23
C GLU A 104 2.65 22.74 -0.02
N ASP A 105 3.62 22.06 0.59
CA ASP A 105 5.06 22.29 0.35
C ASP A 105 5.49 22.03 -1.11
N VAL A 106 4.72 21.21 -1.85
CA VAL A 106 5.01 20.85 -3.26
C VAL A 106 4.20 21.71 -4.24
N PHE A 107 2.90 21.87 -3.99
CA PHE A 107 2.03 22.62 -4.89
C PHE A 107 2.03 24.13 -4.63
N GLY A 108 2.29 24.56 -3.39
CA GLY A 108 2.29 25.96 -2.98
C GLY A 108 0.92 26.63 -3.15
N ASN A 109 0.93 27.95 -3.25
CA ASN A 109 -0.25 28.76 -3.59
C ASN A 109 -0.44 28.92 -5.11
N ASP A 110 0.31 28.17 -5.92
CA ASP A 110 0.37 28.37 -7.36
C ASP A 110 -0.68 27.54 -8.07
N MET A 111 -1.26 28.10 -9.14
CA MET A 111 -2.20 27.37 -10.00
C MET A 111 -1.57 26.08 -10.54
N SER A 112 -2.34 25.00 -10.50
CA SER A 112 -1.96 23.70 -11.07
C SER A 112 -1.76 23.80 -12.58
N THR A 113 -0.69 23.17 -13.07
CA THR A 113 -0.44 22.98 -14.49
C THR A 113 -1.14 21.70 -14.97
N HIS A 114 -1.45 21.60 -16.27
CA HIS A 114 -2.06 20.40 -16.85
C HIS A 114 -1.19 19.13 -16.70
N GLY A 115 0.10 19.29 -16.42
CA GLY A 115 1.01 18.18 -16.12
C GLY A 115 1.03 17.74 -14.65
N ASP A 116 0.49 18.51 -13.72
CA ASP A 116 0.54 18.17 -12.29
C ASP A 116 -0.42 17.02 -11.93
N PHE A 117 0.04 16.07 -11.12
CA PHE A 117 -0.80 14.94 -10.66
C PHE A 117 -0.37 14.36 -9.30
N ILE A 118 -1.30 13.62 -8.69
CA ILE A 118 -1.06 12.77 -7.51
C ILE A 118 -1.35 11.30 -7.87
N VAL A 119 -0.40 10.41 -7.58
CA VAL A 119 -0.59 8.95 -7.54
C VAL A 119 -0.78 8.54 -6.09
N ILE A 120 -1.81 7.75 -5.79
CA ILE A 120 -2.07 7.22 -4.44
C ILE A 120 -2.22 5.70 -4.45
N ASN A 121 -1.93 5.05 -3.33
CA ASN A 121 -2.44 3.70 -3.03
C ASN A 121 -3.73 3.79 -2.18
N PHE A 122 -4.43 2.67 -1.99
CA PHE A 122 -5.69 2.62 -1.23
C PHE A 122 -5.57 2.95 0.27
N PHE A 123 -4.36 3.09 0.80
CA PHE A 123 -4.10 3.53 2.17
C PHE A 123 -3.80 5.04 2.27
N ALA A 124 -3.71 5.75 1.14
CA ALA A 124 -3.41 7.18 1.04
C ALA A 124 -4.59 7.98 0.44
N LEU A 125 -5.82 7.68 0.88
CA LEU A 125 -7.05 8.32 0.40
C LEU A 125 -7.10 9.83 0.67
N GLU A 126 -6.35 10.32 1.66
CA GLU A 126 -6.03 11.74 1.83
C GLU A 126 -5.64 12.41 0.50
N GLY A 127 -4.81 11.77 -0.32
CA GLY A 127 -4.34 12.31 -1.59
C GLY A 127 -5.44 12.44 -2.65
N TRP A 128 -6.55 11.69 -2.57
CA TRP A 128 -7.71 11.91 -3.44
C TRP A 128 -8.36 13.26 -3.14
N HIS A 129 -8.53 13.57 -1.85
CA HIS A 129 -9.13 14.83 -1.41
C HIS A 129 -8.20 16.03 -1.62
N LEU A 130 -6.88 15.82 -1.53
CA LEU A 130 -5.88 16.84 -1.83
C LEU A 130 -5.77 17.09 -3.34
N ALA A 131 -5.88 16.06 -4.18
CA ALA A 131 -5.92 16.24 -5.64
C ALA A 131 -7.12 17.11 -6.08
N GLU A 132 -8.27 16.93 -5.42
CA GLU A 132 -9.45 17.78 -5.61
C GLU A 132 -9.22 19.23 -5.13
N LEU A 133 -8.56 19.43 -3.98
CA LEU A 133 -8.20 20.77 -3.49
C LEU A 133 -7.29 21.52 -4.48
N PHE A 134 -6.25 20.86 -4.97
CA PHE A 134 -5.27 21.44 -5.89
C PHE A 134 -5.69 21.36 -7.37
N GLN A 135 -6.89 20.83 -7.69
CA GLN A 135 -7.42 20.69 -9.05
C GLN A 135 -6.45 19.95 -10.00
N VAL A 136 -5.81 18.89 -9.51
CA VAL A 136 -4.86 18.04 -10.24
C VAL A 136 -5.43 16.65 -10.51
N LYS A 137 -4.88 15.94 -11.50
CA LYS A 137 -5.28 14.55 -11.77
C LYS A 137 -4.92 13.67 -10.57
N CYS A 138 -5.86 12.81 -10.13
CA CYS A 138 -5.56 11.74 -9.18
C CYS A 138 -5.57 10.38 -9.88
N ILE A 139 -4.53 9.58 -9.64
CA ILE A 139 -4.34 8.25 -10.21
C ILE A 139 -4.21 7.27 -9.05
N ILE A 140 -4.85 6.11 -9.14
CA ILE A 140 -4.65 5.04 -8.16
C ILE A 140 -3.74 3.98 -8.74
N ALA A 141 -2.67 3.69 -8.00
CA ALA A 141 -1.75 2.60 -8.25
C ALA A 141 -1.94 1.56 -7.14
N ALA A 142 -2.23 0.33 -7.55
CA ALA A 142 -2.51 -0.78 -6.65
C ALA A 142 -1.51 -1.92 -6.94
N PRO A 143 -0.63 -2.29 -6.00
CA PRO A 143 0.29 -3.41 -6.18
C PRO A 143 -0.37 -4.78 -5.99
N TYR A 144 -1.69 -4.80 -5.81
CA TYR A 144 -2.50 -6.00 -5.61
C TYR A 144 -3.85 -5.84 -6.33
N PHE A 145 -4.46 -6.96 -6.69
CA PHE A 145 -5.84 -6.99 -7.16
C PHE A 145 -6.79 -6.51 -6.06
N VAL A 146 -7.73 -5.61 -6.36
CA VAL A 146 -8.74 -5.12 -5.41
C VAL A 146 -9.74 -6.23 -5.12
N PRO A 147 -9.70 -6.90 -3.95
CA PRO A 147 -10.45 -8.13 -3.70
C PRO A 147 -11.71 -7.89 -2.85
N TYR A 148 -12.07 -6.64 -2.58
CA TYR A 148 -13.29 -6.27 -1.86
C TYR A 148 -14.28 -5.68 -2.84
N SER A 149 -15.47 -6.24 -2.87
CA SER A 149 -16.65 -5.49 -3.27
C SER A 149 -17.04 -4.52 -2.16
N ALA A 150 -17.77 -3.46 -2.50
CA ALA A 150 -18.50 -2.67 -1.51
C ALA A 150 -19.34 -3.58 -0.58
N PRO A 151 -19.50 -3.25 0.72
CA PRO A 151 -20.32 -4.04 1.63
C PRO A 151 -21.72 -4.30 1.10
N ALA A 152 -22.32 -5.46 1.39
CA ALA A 152 -23.64 -5.83 0.85
C ALA A 152 -24.78 -4.84 1.21
N SER A 153 -24.63 -4.04 2.27
CA SER A 153 -25.56 -2.95 2.62
C SER A 153 -25.27 -1.62 1.92
N PHE A 154 -24.07 -1.43 1.36
CA PHE A 154 -23.57 -0.16 0.86
C PHE A 154 -24.47 0.43 -0.23
N GLU A 155 -24.79 -0.33 -1.28
CA GLU A 155 -25.66 0.18 -2.36
C GLU A 155 -27.03 0.63 -1.84
N ARG A 156 -27.64 -0.18 -0.96
CA ARG A 156 -28.93 0.16 -0.34
C ARG A 156 -28.84 1.44 0.50
N GLN A 157 -27.80 1.56 1.31
CA GLN A 157 -27.57 2.73 2.17
C GLN A 157 -27.27 3.98 1.34
N PHE A 158 -26.38 3.87 0.35
CA PHE A 158 -26.00 4.94 -0.56
C PHE A 158 -27.19 5.47 -1.37
N LYS A 159 -28.02 4.57 -1.91
CA LYS A 159 -29.26 4.92 -2.61
C LYS A 159 -30.30 5.59 -1.71
N GLN A 160 -30.27 5.30 -0.40
CA GLN A 160 -31.15 5.93 0.60
C GLN A 160 -30.64 7.31 1.06
N SER A 161 -29.32 7.49 1.23
CA SER A 161 -28.72 8.74 1.71
C SER A 161 -28.43 9.74 0.60
N LEU A 162 -28.01 9.27 -0.58
CA LEU A 162 -27.53 10.08 -1.71
C LEU A 162 -28.21 9.66 -3.04
N PRO A 163 -29.56 9.67 -3.13
CA PRO A 163 -30.28 9.15 -4.30
C PRO A 163 -29.95 9.86 -5.61
N LEU A 164 -29.65 11.16 -5.57
CA LEU A 164 -29.27 11.94 -6.76
C LEU A 164 -27.85 11.59 -7.23
N LEU A 165 -26.88 11.44 -6.32
CA LEU A 165 -25.52 11.03 -6.67
C LEU A 165 -25.48 9.57 -7.16
N TYR A 166 -26.30 8.69 -6.57
CA TYR A 166 -26.49 7.33 -7.07
C TYR A 166 -26.99 7.34 -8.52
N LYS A 167 -28.00 8.17 -8.83
CA LYS A 167 -28.51 8.33 -10.20
C LYS A 167 -27.41 8.86 -11.13
N TYR A 168 -26.67 9.89 -10.72
CA TYR A 168 -25.55 10.44 -11.48
C TYR A 168 -24.51 9.37 -11.85
N PHE A 169 -24.09 8.52 -10.90
CA PHE A 169 -23.13 7.45 -11.17
C PHE A 169 -23.68 6.31 -12.05
N GLN A 170 -25.00 6.09 -12.06
CA GLN A 170 -25.65 5.14 -12.97
C GLN A 170 -25.76 5.67 -14.42
N GLU A 171 -25.84 6.99 -14.57
CA GLU A 171 -25.99 7.68 -15.87
C GLU A 171 -24.66 8.30 -16.38
N ALA A 172 -23.55 8.03 -15.69
CA ALA A 172 -22.25 8.62 -15.98
C ALA A 172 -21.69 8.19 -17.37
N PRO A 173 -21.16 9.13 -18.18
CA PRO A 173 -20.47 8.82 -19.43
C PRO A 173 -19.24 7.91 -19.24
N LEU A 174 -18.83 7.21 -20.30
CA LEU A 174 -17.71 6.24 -20.31
C LEU A 174 -16.34 6.80 -19.85
N ASN A 175 -16.17 8.12 -19.83
CA ASN A 175 -14.95 8.82 -19.40
C ASN A 175 -15.09 9.50 -18.02
N MET A 176 -16.18 9.25 -17.30
CA MET A 176 -16.43 9.74 -15.95
C MET A 176 -16.57 8.57 -14.96
N VAL A 177 -16.39 8.86 -13.68
CA VAL A 177 -16.62 7.91 -12.58
C VAL A 177 -18.07 7.42 -12.63
N CYS A 178 -18.27 6.11 -12.76
CA CYS A 178 -19.59 5.48 -12.81
C CYS A 178 -19.79 4.50 -11.64
N TRP A 179 -21.01 3.95 -11.50
CA TRP A 179 -21.36 3.10 -10.37
C TRP A 179 -20.50 1.83 -10.24
N THR A 180 -19.92 1.33 -11.35
CA THR A 180 -18.98 0.21 -11.27
C THR A 180 -17.65 0.61 -10.64
N ASP A 181 -17.15 1.83 -10.86
CA ASP A 181 -15.97 2.35 -10.15
C ASP A 181 -16.25 2.50 -8.66
N ILE A 182 -17.45 3.01 -8.32
CA ILE A 182 -17.88 3.17 -6.92
C ILE A 182 -17.90 1.82 -6.20
N THR A 183 -18.54 0.82 -6.79
CA THR A 183 -18.66 -0.52 -6.18
C THR A 183 -17.37 -1.33 -6.23
N HIS A 184 -16.48 -1.06 -7.20
CA HIS A 184 -15.16 -1.68 -7.30
C HIS A 184 -14.20 -1.17 -6.21
N TRP A 185 -14.09 0.14 -6.00
CA TRP A 185 -13.16 0.67 -4.97
C TRP A 185 -13.60 1.98 -4.29
N MET A 186 -14.32 2.90 -4.97
CA MET A 186 -14.51 4.25 -4.42
C MET A 186 -15.45 4.30 -3.21
N TRP A 187 -16.20 3.22 -2.93
CA TRP A 187 -17.04 3.09 -1.74
C TRP A 187 -16.31 3.45 -0.43
N ALA A 188 -14.99 3.23 -0.34
CA ALA A 188 -14.17 3.64 0.80
C ALA A 188 -14.17 5.17 1.05
N LEU A 189 -14.19 5.98 -0.02
CA LEU A 189 -14.29 7.45 0.05
C LEU A 189 -15.63 7.93 0.63
N PHE A 190 -16.66 7.08 0.61
CA PHE A 190 -17.98 7.36 1.18
C PHE A 190 -18.21 6.69 2.54
N MET A 191 -17.33 5.78 2.95
CA MET A 191 -17.44 5.08 4.23
C MET A 191 -16.58 5.67 5.35
N GLU A 192 -15.52 6.46 5.11
CA GLU A 192 -14.83 7.15 6.21
C GLU A 192 -15.40 8.53 6.58
N SER A 193 -15.05 9.00 7.78
CA SER A 193 -15.35 10.36 8.24
C SER A 193 -14.37 11.37 7.64
N TRP A 194 -14.48 11.59 6.32
CA TRP A 194 -13.76 12.65 5.61
C TRP A 194 -14.38 14.02 5.84
N GLY A 195 -15.70 14.08 6.03
CA GLY A 195 -16.46 15.30 5.83
C GLY A 195 -16.17 16.50 6.75
N SER A 196 -15.73 16.27 8.00
CA SER A 196 -15.26 17.39 8.83
C SER A 196 -13.91 17.91 8.36
N TRP A 197 -12.98 17.04 7.94
CA TRP A 197 -11.67 17.50 7.45
C TRP A 197 -11.78 18.20 6.10
N ARG A 198 -12.56 17.65 5.16
CA ARG A 198 -12.82 18.28 3.86
C ARG A 198 -13.42 19.69 4.01
N ASN A 199 -14.44 19.84 4.85
CA ASN A 199 -15.10 21.11 5.09
C ASN A 199 -14.24 22.07 5.93
N ASP A 200 -13.81 21.63 7.12
CA ASP A 200 -13.22 22.49 8.15
C ASP A 200 -11.72 22.77 7.90
N SER A 201 -11.06 22.04 6.98
CA SER A 201 -9.62 22.20 6.70
C SER A 201 -9.27 22.35 5.22
N LEU A 202 -10.05 21.78 4.30
CA LEU A 202 -9.80 21.92 2.85
C LEU A 202 -10.77 22.89 2.16
N ASN A 203 -11.80 23.39 2.86
CA ASN A 203 -12.90 24.18 2.28
C ASN A 203 -13.58 23.48 1.07
N LEU A 204 -13.57 22.13 1.07
CA LEU A 204 -14.26 21.27 0.11
C LEU A 204 -15.54 20.72 0.73
N SER A 205 -16.49 20.30 -0.11
CA SER A 205 -17.73 19.69 0.41
C SER A 205 -17.47 18.48 1.34
N PRO A 206 -18.25 18.30 2.42
CA PRO A 206 -18.18 17.14 3.30
C PRO A 206 -18.31 15.75 2.66
N ILE A 207 -18.82 15.62 1.42
CA ILE A 207 -18.84 14.35 0.68
C ILE A 207 -18.20 14.56 -0.70
N PRO A 208 -17.34 13.65 -1.18
CA PRO A 208 -16.84 13.69 -2.56
C PRO A 208 -17.98 13.65 -3.60
N PHE A 209 -17.87 14.42 -4.68
CA PHE A 209 -18.85 14.50 -5.77
C PHE A 209 -20.24 15.09 -5.43
N THR A 210 -20.45 15.59 -4.21
CA THR A 210 -21.69 16.27 -3.80
C THR A 210 -21.37 17.38 -2.86
N ASP A 211 -21.80 18.61 -3.13
CA ASP A 211 -22.08 19.54 -2.04
C ASP A 211 -23.10 18.90 -1.06
N ILE A 212 -22.74 18.80 0.23
CA ILE A 212 -23.48 18.26 1.41
C ILE A 212 -23.28 16.73 1.75
N GLY A 213 -22.85 16.36 2.99
CA GLY A 213 -23.47 15.16 3.65
C GLY A 213 -22.94 14.32 4.87
N ARG A 214 -21.64 13.92 5.07
CA ARG A 214 -21.01 13.16 6.24
C ARG A 214 -21.10 11.58 6.45
N SER A 215 -19.94 10.92 6.81
CA SER A 215 -19.67 9.75 7.76
C SER A 215 -19.70 8.23 7.33
N ALA A 216 -19.04 7.19 7.95
CA ALA A 216 -17.84 7.02 8.86
C ALA A 216 -17.38 5.55 9.33
N LEU A 217 -16.06 5.17 9.17
CA LEU A 217 -15.17 4.21 9.93
C LEU A 217 -15.11 2.65 9.66
N ILE A 218 -13.92 1.94 9.78
CA ILE A 218 -13.61 0.69 10.62
C ILE A 218 -12.23 -0.07 10.41
N MET A 219 -11.62 -0.55 11.55
CA MET A 219 -10.66 -1.66 11.96
C MET A 219 -9.76 -2.53 11.01
N GLY A 220 -8.77 -3.36 11.42
CA GLY A 220 -8.10 -3.72 12.72
C GLY A 220 -7.45 -5.15 12.76
N PHE A 221 -6.23 -5.35 13.33
CA PHE A 221 -5.32 -6.51 13.07
C PHE A 221 -5.12 -7.58 14.20
N LEU A 222 -4.27 -8.60 13.92
CA LEU A 222 -3.92 -9.86 14.63
C LEU A 222 -4.12 -9.92 16.17
N ARG A 223 -4.75 -11.00 16.67
CA ARG A 223 -5.25 -11.10 18.07
C ARG A 223 -4.43 -11.88 19.11
N ASN A 224 -3.63 -12.90 18.75
CA ASN A 224 -2.85 -13.70 19.72
C ASN A 224 -1.48 -14.15 19.15
N PRO A 225 -0.40 -13.38 19.39
CA PRO A 225 0.96 -13.75 18.93
C PRO A 225 1.61 -14.86 19.77
N LYS A 226 1.19 -15.07 21.03
CA LYS A 226 1.84 -16.01 21.95
C LYS A 226 1.53 -17.46 21.58
N ALA A 227 0.28 -17.77 21.25
CA ALA A 227 -0.12 -19.10 20.77
C ALA A 227 0.66 -19.52 19.51
N PHE A 228 0.87 -18.59 18.56
CA PHE A 228 1.65 -18.82 17.35
C PHE A 228 3.10 -19.24 17.66
N LEU A 229 3.77 -18.57 18.62
CA LEU A 229 5.13 -18.95 19.03
C LEU A 229 5.19 -20.32 19.72
N MET A 230 4.14 -20.71 20.46
CA MET A 230 4.06 -22.05 21.08
C MET A 230 3.91 -23.16 20.03
N VAL A 231 3.15 -22.93 18.95
CA VAL A 231 3.07 -23.86 17.81
C VAL A 231 4.41 -24.02 17.11
N LEU A 232 5.15 -22.92 16.86
CA LEU A 232 6.49 -23.00 16.29
C LEU A 232 7.47 -23.78 17.19
N LYS A 233 7.39 -23.60 18.50
CA LYS A 233 8.23 -24.34 19.46
C LYS A 233 7.96 -25.86 19.41
N ASP A 234 6.70 -26.28 19.45
CA ASP A 234 6.32 -27.71 19.39
C ASP A 234 6.75 -28.36 18.06
N VAL A 235 6.75 -27.62 16.94
CA VAL A 235 7.29 -28.10 15.66
C VAL A 235 8.81 -28.28 15.71
N ILE A 236 9.57 -27.34 16.31
CA ILE A 236 11.03 -27.45 16.47
C ILE A 236 11.39 -28.62 17.40
N GLU A 237 10.62 -28.87 18.46
CA GLU A 237 10.85 -30.00 19.36
C GLU A 237 10.57 -31.37 18.70
N LYS A 238 9.83 -31.40 17.59
CA LYS A 238 9.48 -32.61 16.82
C LYS A 238 10.27 -32.81 15.53
N THR A 239 11.05 -31.83 15.08
CA THR A 239 11.67 -31.83 13.73
C THR A 239 13.00 -31.10 13.71
N ASP A 240 13.90 -31.48 12.79
CA ASP A 240 15.17 -30.77 12.56
C ASP A 240 15.00 -29.43 11.78
N TYR A 241 13.77 -28.90 11.70
CA TYR A 241 13.48 -27.68 10.95
C TYR A 241 14.00 -26.42 11.67
N ARG A 242 14.61 -25.52 10.90
CA ARG A 242 15.08 -24.22 11.38
C ARG A 242 14.18 -23.11 10.82
N PHE A 243 13.62 -22.30 11.71
CA PHE A 243 12.77 -21.17 11.35
C PHE A 243 13.50 -19.84 11.56
N ILE A 244 13.34 -18.92 10.61
CA ILE A 244 13.74 -17.52 10.74
C ILE A 244 12.46 -16.68 10.72
N LEU A 245 12.20 -15.95 11.80
CA LEU A 245 10.96 -15.22 12.00
C LEU A 245 11.14 -13.72 11.76
N PHE A 246 10.48 -13.19 10.73
CA PHE A 246 10.45 -11.76 10.44
C PHE A 246 9.20 -11.11 11.06
N SER A 247 9.36 -10.36 12.14
CA SER A 247 8.24 -9.66 12.80
C SER A 247 7.76 -8.42 12.03
N SER A 248 8.60 -7.87 11.14
CA SER A 248 8.36 -6.60 10.43
C SER A 248 8.03 -5.42 11.36
N GLY A 249 8.51 -5.45 12.61
CA GLY A 249 8.26 -4.41 13.63
C GLY A 249 6.88 -4.49 14.29
N TYR A 250 6.13 -5.58 14.09
CA TYR A 250 4.83 -5.79 14.72
C TYR A 250 4.98 -6.01 16.24
N GLN A 251 4.85 -4.92 16.99
CA GLN A 251 5.14 -4.85 18.43
C GLN A 251 4.54 -5.97 19.29
N PRO A 252 3.27 -6.43 19.11
CA PRO A 252 2.74 -7.54 19.87
C PRO A 252 3.48 -8.88 19.65
N LEU A 253 4.03 -9.09 18.45
CA LEU A 253 4.88 -10.25 18.17
C LEU A 253 6.31 -10.01 18.67
N ASP A 254 6.89 -8.81 18.53
CA ASP A 254 8.21 -8.49 19.09
C ASP A 254 8.24 -8.70 20.62
N SER A 255 7.22 -8.23 21.34
CA SER A 255 7.06 -8.45 22.79
C SER A 255 6.87 -9.92 23.14
N ALA A 256 6.14 -10.68 22.32
CA ALA A 256 5.96 -12.11 22.53
C ALA A 256 7.27 -12.90 22.27
N ILE A 257 8.03 -12.53 21.24
CA ILE A 257 9.37 -13.09 20.95
C ILE A 257 10.28 -12.82 22.14
N GLN A 258 10.36 -11.59 22.64
CA GLN A 258 11.16 -11.26 23.83
C GLN A 258 10.74 -12.10 25.05
N SER A 259 9.43 -12.23 25.30
CA SER A 259 8.90 -13.07 26.39
C SER A 259 9.26 -14.57 26.28
N VAL A 260 9.52 -15.07 25.07
CA VAL A 260 9.92 -16.47 24.83
C VAL A 260 11.44 -16.62 24.79
N ALA A 261 12.16 -15.66 24.21
CA ALA A 261 13.62 -15.62 24.13
C ALA A 261 14.28 -15.48 25.51
N SER A 262 13.59 -14.92 26.51
CA SER A 262 14.01 -15.01 27.93
C SER A 262 14.20 -16.45 28.45
N SER A 263 13.81 -17.48 27.68
CA SER A 263 14.03 -18.90 27.97
C SER A 263 14.94 -19.65 26.99
N VAL A 264 15.44 -19.00 25.93
CA VAL A 264 16.31 -19.61 24.91
C VAL A 264 17.36 -18.60 24.45
N ALA A 265 18.64 -18.92 24.64
CA ALA A 265 19.73 -18.03 24.25
C ALA A 265 19.84 -17.86 22.72
N GLU A 266 20.31 -16.67 22.33
CA GLU A 266 20.59 -16.21 20.97
C GLU A 266 19.39 -15.86 20.07
N SER A 267 19.24 -14.57 19.78
CA SER A 267 18.58 -14.07 18.58
C SER A 267 19.56 -13.18 17.82
N SER A 268 19.82 -13.51 16.55
CA SER A 268 20.57 -12.67 15.62
C SER A 268 19.62 -12.11 14.56
N VAL A 269 19.67 -10.80 14.34
CA VAL A 269 18.82 -10.10 13.36
C VAL A 269 19.54 -10.09 12.01
N CYS A 270 19.10 -10.95 11.09
CA CYS A 270 19.61 -10.97 9.71
C CYS A 270 18.71 -10.14 8.79
N GLN A 271 19.31 -9.27 7.96
CA GLN A 271 18.59 -8.56 6.89
C GLN A 271 18.37 -9.49 5.68
N ALA A 272 17.30 -9.26 4.93
CA ALA A 272 16.69 -10.25 4.03
C ALA A 272 17.41 -10.50 2.68
N SER A 273 18.61 -9.94 2.47
CA SER A 273 19.37 -10.14 1.22
C SER A 273 20.11 -11.49 1.23
N ALA A 274 19.59 -12.45 0.45
CA ALA A 274 20.15 -13.79 0.22
C ALA A 274 20.10 -14.78 1.41
N LEU A 275 18.89 -15.06 1.91
CA LEU A 275 18.59 -16.28 2.66
C LEU A 275 18.09 -17.38 1.72
N HIS A 276 18.89 -18.43 1.51
CA HIS A 276 18.43 -19.66 0.90
C HIS A 276 17.53 -20.43 1.89
N CYS A 277 16.22 -20.19 1.84
CA CYS A 277 15.22 -20.96 2.57
C CYS A 277 14.50 -21.94 1.62
N ASP A 278 14.24 -23.16 2.10
CA ASP A 278 13.48 -24.16 1.34
C ASP A 278 12.01 -23.78 1.13
N ILE A 279 11.42 -23.10 2.13
CA ILE A 279 10.01 -22.70 2.17
C ILE A 279 9.87 -21.30 2.78
N ALA A 280 8.94 -20.50 2.25
CA ALA A 280 8.43 -19.29 2.88
C ALA A 280 7.04 -19.54 3.50
N ILE A 281 6.87 -19.29 4.79
CA ILE A 281 5.56 -19.36 5.48
C ILE A 281 5.09 -17.94 5.76
N HIS A 282 3.95 -17.54 5.20
CA HIS A 282 3.49 -16.15 5.26
C HIS A 282 1.96 -16.04 5.18
N HIS A 283 1.47 -14.84 5.49
CA HIS A 283 0.04 -14.53 5.48
C HIS A 283 -0.54 -14.30 4.08
N ALA A 284 0.16 -14.67 3.00
CA ALA A 284 -0.23 -14.43 1.60
C ALA A 284 -0.45 -12.96 1.18
N GLY A 285 0.07 -11.96 1.92
CA GLY A 285 0.05 -10.57 1.46
C GLY A 285 0.91 -10.39 0.20
N SER A 286 0.37 -9.64 -0.78
CA SER A 286 0.96 -9.41 -2.11
C SER A 286 2.48 -9.28 -2.15
N GLY A 287 3.08 -8.39 -1.36
CA GLY A 287 4.53 -8.18 -1.34
C GLY A 287 5.36 -9.39 -0.88
N SER A 288 4.87 -10.17 0.10
CA SER A 288 5.54 -11.41 0.53
C SER A 288 5.37 -12.53 -0.50
N THR A 289 4.18 -12.63 -1.07
CA THR A 289 3.86 -13.55 -2.17
C THR A 289 4.78 -13.30 -3.37
N ALA A 290 4.89 -12.06 -3.83
CA ALA A 290 5.77 -11.67 -4.92
C ALA A 290 7.24 -11.99 -4.62
N ALA A 291 7.75 -11.61 -3.44
CA ALA A 291 9.15 -11.86 -3.06
C ALA A 291 9.50 -13.36 -3.07
N ALA A 292 8.63 -14.22 -2.54
CA ALA A 292 8.86 -15.66 -2.54
C ALA A 292 8.73 -16.30 -3.93
N LEU A 293 7.81 -15.79 -4.77
CA LEU A 293 7.69 -16.18 -6.18
C LEU A 293 8.95 -15.82 -6.99
N PHE A 294 9.47 -14.59 -6.85
CA PHE A 294 10.72 -14.17 -7.51
C PHE A 294 11.94 -14.96 -7.03
N ALA A 295 11.98 -15.35 -5.76
CA ALA A 295 13.04 -16.19 -5.20
C ALA A 295 12.95 -17.67 -5.62
N GLY A 296 11.87 -18.11 -6.28
CA GLY A 296 11.66 -19.53 -6.63
C GLY A 296 11.42 -20.43 -5.43
N VAL A 297 10.97 -19.87 -4.31
CA VAL A 297 10.79 -20.57 -3.04
C VAL A 297 9.36 -21.10 -2.93
N ALA A 298 9.22 -22.36 -2.49
CA ALA A 298 7.93 -22.98 -2.21
C ALA A 298 7.22 -22.26 -1.04
N GLN A 299 5.90 -22.09 -1.12
CA GLN A 299 5.16 -21.24 -0.20
C GLN A 299 4.16 -22.02 0.65
N ILE A 300 3.93 -21.56 1.88
CA ILE A 300 2.79 -21.96 2.72
C ILE A 300 2.01 -20.70 3.08
N ALA A 301 0.81 -20.59 2.52
CA ALA A 301 -0.09 -19.47 2.70
C ALA A 301 -1.03 -19.69 3.89
N CYS A 302 -1.12 -18.71 4.79
CA CYS A 302 -2.10 -18.67 5.88
C CYS A 302 -2.84 -17.32 5.88
N PRO A 303 -3.86 -17.14 5.01
CA PRO A 303 -4.56 -15.87 4.89
C PRO A 303 -5.45 -15.56 6.11
N PHE A 304 -5.49 -14.29 6.50
CA PHE A 304 -6.31 -13.82 7.63
C PHE A 304 -7.34 -12.77 7.23
N LEU A 305 -7.04 -11.94 6.22
CA LEU A 305 -7.77 -10.72 5.87
C LEU A 305 -7.40 -10.27 4.46
N LEU A 306 -8.21 -9.41 3.86
CA LEU A 306 -7.83 -8.66 2.66
C LEU A 306 -7.50 -9.55 1.43
N ASP A 307 -6.54 -9.15 0.61
CA ASP A 307 -6.07 -9.78 -0.64
C ASP A 307 -5.45 -11.17 -0.44
N GLN A 308 -5.14 -11.50 0.81
CA GLN A 308 -4.45 -12.71 1.21
C GLN A 308 -5.18 -13.98 0.76
N PHE A 309 -6.51 -14.01 0.84
CA PHE A 309 -7.29 -15.18 0.43
C PHE A 309 -7.15 -15.45 -1.08
N TYR A 310 -7.20 -14.39 -1.89
CA TYR A 310 -7.00 -14.46 -3.33
C TYR A 310 -5.60 -14.96 -3.66
N TRP A 311 -4.56 -14.37 -3.07
CA TRP A 311 -3.18 -14.81 -3.31
C TRP A 311 -2.91 -16.24 -2.85
N ALA A 312 -3.47 -16.65 -1.71
CA ALA A 312 -3.35 -18.02 -1.21
C ALA A 312 -3.96 -19.04 -2.18
N GLU A 313 -5.16 -18.76 -2.69
CA GLU A 313 -5.81 -19.58 -3.73
C GLU A 313 -4.96 -19.61 -5.02
N ARG A 314 -4.45 -18.47 -5.48
CA ARG A 314 -3.58 -18.39 -6.67
C ARG A 314 -2.28 -19.17 -6.51
N LEU A 315 -1.62 -19.11 -5.35
CA LEU A 315 -0.41 -19.88 -5.07
C LEU A 315 -0.66 -21.40 -5.14
N HIS A 316 -1.79 -21.85 -4.60
CA HIS A 316 -2.20 -23.25 -4.68
C HIS A 316 -2.53 -23.66 -6.13
N TRP A 317 -3.33 -22.86 -6.84
CA TRP A 317 -3.70 -23.10 -8.24
C TRP A 317 -2.49 -23.10 -9.19
N LEU A 318 -1.48 -22.26 -8.93
CA LEU A 318 -0.21 -22.25 -9.64
C LEU A 318 0.69 -23.45 -9.30
N GLY A 319 0.36 -24.26 -8.29
CA GLY A 319 1.16 -25.41 -7.86
C GLY A 319 2.45 -25.06 -7.12
N VAL A 320 2.58 -23.83 -6.62
CA VAL A 320 3.75 -23.36 -5.85
C VAL A 320 3.54 -23.41 -4.33
N ALA A 321 2.34 -23.82 -3.90
CA ALA A 321 1.95 -24.03 -2.51
C ALA A 321 0.94 -25.20 -2.38
N PRO A 322 0.89 -25.89 -1.23
CA PRO A 322 -0.23 -26.76 -0.87
C PRO A 322 -1.51 -25.93 -0.61
N GLU A 323 -2.62 -26.60 -0.29
CA GLU A 323 -3.90 -25.93 0.02
C GLU A 323 -3.70 -24.90 1.17
N PRO A 324 -4.29 -23.68 1.06
CA PRO A 324 -4.13 -22.64 2.08
C PRO A 324 -4.52 -23.08 3.49
N LEU A 325 -3.66 -22.77 4.46
CA LEU A 325 -3.95 -23.00 5.85
C LEU A 325 -5.02 -22.02 6.35
N ARG A 326 -6.10 -22.56 6.90
CA ARG A 326 -7.08 -21.77 7.66
C ARG A 326 -6.42 -21.26 8.93
N ARG A 327 -6.79 -20.05 9.37
CA ARG A 327 -6.33 -19.43 10.63
C ARG A 327 -6.18 -20.41 11.80
N GLN A 328 -7.22 -21.21 12.06
CA GLN A 328 -7.31 -22.19 13.14
C GLN A 328 -6.27 -23.33 13.06
N HIS A 329 -5.67 -23.58 11.89
CA HIS A 329 -4.64 -24.62 11.69
C HIS A 329 -3.25 -24.16 12.18
N LEU A 330 -3.04 -22.85 12.34
CA LEU A 330 -1.74 -22.24 12.65
C LEU A 330 -1.77 -21.42 13.96
N ILE A 331 -2.93 -20.90 14.32
CA ILE A 331 -3.19 -20.21 15.59
C ILE A 331 -4.43 -20.88 16.20
N PRO A 332 -4.29 -21.80 17.17
CA PRO A 332 -5.45 -22.40 17.82
C PRO A 332 -6.23 -21.35 18.62
N ASP A 333 -7.56 -21.47 18.65
CA ASP A 333 -8.43 -20.53 19.40
C ASP A 333 -8.33 -20.70 20.93
N THR A 334 -7.67 -21.76 21.40
CA THR A 334 -7.36 -21.98 22.83
C THR A 334 -5.94 -22.51 23.01
N ASP A 335 -5.22 -21.98 24.00
CA ASP A 335 -3.79 -22.25 24.25
C ASP A 335 -3.56 -23.60 24.99
N ASN A 336 -4.45 -24.58 24.83
CA ASN A 336 -4.31 -25.89 25.48
C ASN A 336 -3.36 -26.82 24.71
N ALA A 337 -2.72 -27.76 25.41
CA ALA A 337 -1.69 -28.63 24.84
C ALA A 337 -2.17 -29.48 23.66
N SER A 338 -3.44 -29.92 23.66
CA SER A 338 -4.01 -30.70 22.55
C SER A 338 -4.18 -29.85 21.29
N SER A 339 -4.71 -28.62 21.44
CA SER A 339 -4.88 -27.68 20.33
C SER A 339 -3.56 -27.24 19.72
N ILE A 340 -2.53 -26.98 20.54
CA ILE A 340 -1.18 -26.66 20.07
C ILE A 340 -0.58 -27.84 19.31
N LYS A 341 -0.65 -29.07 19.87
CA LYS A 341 -0.15 -30.27 19.23
C LYS A 341 -0.78 -30.52 17.86
N ASN A 342 -2.11 -30.38 17.75
CA ASN A 342 -2.84 -30.57 16.49
C ASN A 342 -2.44 -29.52 15.42
N ALA A 343 -2.25 -28.26 15.82
CA ALA A 343 -1.78 -27.21 14.91
C ALA A 343 -0.34 -27.47 14.42
N ALA A 344 0.54 -27.93 15.30
CA ALA A 344 1.90 -28.32 14.95
C ALA A 344 1.94 -29.54 14.02
N ASP A 345 1.17 -30.60 14.29
CA ASP A 345 1.12 -31.80 13.45
C ASP A 345 0.57 -31.46 12.04
N MET A 346 -0.42 -30.55 11.95
CA MET A 346 -0.92 -30.00 10.68
C MET A 346 0.16 -29.18 9.93
N LEU A 347 0.91 -28.33 10.64
CA LEU A 347 1.98 -27.54 10.05
C LEU A 347 3.11 -28.44 9.52
N ILE A 348 3.49 -29.49 10.26
CA ILE A 348 4.48 -30.50 9.83
C ILE A 348 4.02 -31.21 8.55
N GLY A 349 2.75 -31.63 8.47
CA GLY A 349 2.19 -32.22 7.25
C GLY A 349 2.23 -31.27 6.05
N THR A 350 1.94 -29.99 6.29
CA THR A 350 1.94 -28.94 5.26
C THR A 350 3.37 -28.61 4.78
N ILE A 351 4.35 -28.58 5.69
CA ILE A 351 5.77 -28.43 5.35
C ILE A 351 6.24 -29.61 4.49
N LYS A 352 5.91 -30.85 4.85
CA LYS A 352 6.24 -32.03 4.03
C LYS A 352 5.65 -31.95 2.63
N SER A 353 4.42 -31.44 2.49
CA SER A 353 3.79 -31.22 1.17
C SER A 353 4.50 -30.13 0.36
N ALA A 354 4.78 -28.98 0.97
CA ALA A 354 5.51 -27.88 0.31
C ALA A 354 6.97 -28.22 -0.05
N LEU A 355 7.60 -29.16 0.66
CA LEU A 355 8.93 -29.68 0.34
C LEU A 355 8.96 -30.67 -0.84
N SER A 356 7.81 -31.06 -1.40
CA SER A 356 7.73 -31.98 -2.54
C SER A 356 8.50 -31.49 -3.77
N SER A 357 9.04 -32.44 -4.54
CA SER A 357 9.80 -32.16 -5.78
C SER A 357 8.98 -31.35 -6.78
N GLU A 358 7.68 -31.63 -6.84
CA GLU A 358 6.71 -31.06 -7.75
C GLU A 358 6.51 -29.57 -7.44
N ILE A 359 6.23 -29.22 -6.18
CA ILE A 359 6.02 -27.83 -5.75
C ILE A 359 7.31 -27.02 -5.87
N LYS A 360 8.46 -27.58 -5.45
CA LYS A 360 9.77 -26.90 -5.59
C LYS A 360 10.13 -26.65 -7.05
N ALA A 361 9.97 -27.63 -7.94
CA ALA A 361 10.24 -27.47 -9.37
C ALA A 361 9.29 -26.45 -10.03
N GLN A 362 8.03 -26.40 -9.59
CA GLN A 362 7.06 -25.42 -10.07
C GLN A 362 7.37 -24.00 -9.56
N ALA A 363 7.83 -23.82 -8.31
CA ALA A 363 8.25 -22.53 -7.80
C ALA A 363 9.43 -21.94 -8.60
N ILE A 364 10.46 -22.75 -8.87
CA ILE A 364 11.59 -22.37 -9.75
C ILE A 364 11.11 -22.05 -11.17
N ARG A 365 10.16 -22.83 -11.72
CA ARG A 365 9.59 -22.58 -13.05
C ARG A 365 8.84 -21.25 -13.14
N ILE A 366 8.12 -20.85 -12.10
CA ILE A 366 7.43 -19.55 -12.05
C ILE A 366 8.44 -18.41 -11.87
N ALA A 367 9.46 -18.55 -11.01
CA ALA A 367 10.53 -17.57 -10.87
C ALA A 367 11.23 -17.28 -12.21
N ASN A 368 11.57 -18.32 -12.98
CA ASN A 368 12.20 -18.19 -14.30
C ASN A 368 11.31 -17.52 -15.36
N LYS A 369 9.97 -17.45 -15.15
CA LYS A 369 9.07 -16.66 -15.99
C LYS A 369 9.07 -15.20 -15.52
N LEU A 370 8.83 -14.98 -14.23
CA LEU A 370 8.79 -13.66 -13.62
C LEU A 370 10.11 -12.88 -13.78
N SER A 371 11.25 -13.56 -13.81
CA SER A 371 12.56 -12.93 -14.06
C SER A 371 12.71 -12.31 -15.46
N SER A 372 11.78 -12.57 -16.38
CA SER A 372 11.72 -11.94 -17.70
C SER A 372 10.67 -10.82 -17.80
N GLU A 373 9.90 -10.57 -16.74
CA GLU A 373 8.84 -9.55 -16.70
C GLU A 373 9.36 -8.22 -16.15
N ASP A 374 9.10 -7.11 -16.86
CA ASP A 374 9.33 -5.75 -16.38
C ASP A 374 8.01 -5.11 -15.91
N GLY A 375 7.55 -5.51 -14.73
CA GLY A 375 6.31 -4.99 -14.15
C GLY A 375 6.36 -3.49 -13.82
N ILE A 376 7.55 -2.93 -13.55
CA ILE A 376 7.70 -1.49 -13.27
C ILE A 376 7.69 -0.68 -14.57
N GLY A 377 8.36 -1.15 -15.62
CA GLY A 377 8.33 -0.54 -16.95
C GLY A 377 6.92 -0.51 -17.55
N GLU A 378 6.16 -1.61 -17.40
CA GLU A 378 4.77 -1.67 -17.86
C GLU A 378 3.84 -0.75 -17.04
N ALA A 379 3.98 -0.73 -15.71
CA ALA A 379 3.25 0.21 -14.86
C ALA A 379 3.59 1.68 -15.18
N LEU A 380 4.85 1.98 -15.48
CA LEU A 380 5.32 3.30 -15.92
C LEU A 380 4.76 3.67 -17.30
N ARG A 381 4.70 2.73 -18.25
CA ARG A 381 4.07 2.94 -19.57
C ARG A 381 2.60 3.34 -19.41
N ILE A 382 1.84 2.55 -18.66
CA ILE A 382 0.41 2.81 -18.39
C ILE A 382 0.21 4.14 -17.66
N LEU A 383 1.06 4.46 -16.66
CA LEU A 383 0.98 5.75 -15.96
C LEU A 383 1.19 6.92 -16.93
N LYS A 384 2.22 6.85 -17.78
CA LYS A 384 2.52 7.89 -18.78
C LYS A 384 1.35 8.13 -19.73
N GLU A 385 0.69 7.08 -20.20
CA GLU A 385 -0.50 7.17 -21.09
C GLU A 385 -1.70 7.89 -20.45
N ARG A 386 -1.77 7.96 -19.11
CA ARG A 386 -2.84 8.66 -18.38
C ARG A 386 -2.47 10.10 -18.00
N VAL A 387 -1.21 10.36 -17.67
CA VAL A 387 -0.78 11.65 -17.11
C VAL A 387 -0.21 12.61 -18.15
N LEU A 388 0.60 12.11 -19.10
CA LEU A 388 1.23 12.94 -20.11
C LEU A 388 0.22 13.36 -21.20
N PRO A 389 0.36 14.55 -21.82
CA PRO A 389 -0.41 14.88 -23.01
C PRO A 389 -0.03 13.91 -24.13
N GLN A 390 -1.03 13.32 -24.78
CA GLN A 390 -0.77 12.60 -26.04
C GLN A 390 -0.40 13.63 -27.09
N SER A 391 0.77 13.45 -27.71
CA SER A 391 1.17 14.26 -28.86
C SER A 391 0.21 13.97 -30.01
N GLU A 392 -0.56 14.98 -30.43
CA GLU A 392 -1.32 14.93 -31.68
C GLU A 392 -0.33 14.68 -32.83
N SER A 393 -0.56 13.58 -33.55
CA SER A 393 0.30 13.07 -34.64
C SER A 393 -0.29 13.36 -36.02
#